data_AF-A0A3M3WCY7-F1
#
_entry.id   AF-A0A3M3WCY7-F1
#
_cell.length_a   1.000
_cell.length_b   1.000
_cell.length_c   1.000
_cell.angle_alpha   90.00
_cell.angle_beta   90.00
_cell.angle_gamma   90.00
#
_symmetry.space_group_name_H-M   'P 1'
#
loop_
_entity.id
_entity.type
_entity.pdbx_description
1 polymer ?
#
loop_
_entity_poly.entity_id
_entity_poly.type
_entity_poly.pdbx_seq_one_letter_code
_entity_poly.pdbx_strand_id
1 'polypeptide(L)'
;MLLLTLLAVLLAQTLSSVIWLSQLRATQTEGLVTSARSLAYSMAASVSYFRSLPLAYRPMVLDQLRSMGGTRFVVSLNDHPLDMQIMQPTPRKQAVLDVVGEVLRQRLGNGPDITVWFARPDELRIFNSGLKLDELPRSWAHYALTLEPVNPPVLVTQIEMAPGEWFYIASLLPEPYTSLEEQ
;
A
#
# COMPACT_ATOMS: atom_id res chain seq x y z
N MET A 1 -3.85 -56.67 2.59
CA MET A 1 -3.39 -56.03 1.34
C MET A 1 -4.14 -54.74 1.05
N LEU A 2 -5.46 -54.75 0.89
CA LEU A 2 -6.28 -53.54 0.67
C LEU A 2 -6.10 -52.42 1.72
N LEU A 3 -6.01 -52.79 3.00
CA LEU A 3 -5.90 -51.81 4.09
C LEU A 3 -4.53 -51.10 4.09
N LEU A 4 -3.46 -51.82 3.74
CA LEU A 4 -2.11 -51.26 3.59
C LEU A 4 -2.03 -50.33 2.37
N THR A 5 -2.65 -50.70 1.25
CA THR A 5 -2.69 -49.84 0.06
C THR A 5 -3.51 -48.58 0.30
N LEU A 6 -4.64 -48.68 1.01
CA LEU A 6 -5.44 -47.52 1.41
C LEU A 6 -4.66 -46.57 2.33
N LEU A 7 -3.93 -47.11 3.32
CA LEU A 7 -3.08 -46.31 4.20
C LEU A 7 -1.97 -45.59 3.40
N ALA A 8 -1.31 -46.30 2.48
CA ALA A 8 -0.25 -45.73 1.65
C ALA A 8 -0.77 -44.59 0.77
N VAL A 9 -1.95 -44.77 0.15
CA VAL A 9 -2.61 -43.72 -0.65
C VAL A 9 -2.99 -42.53 0.22
N LEU A 10 -3.56 -42.76 1.40
CA LEU A 10 -3.95 -41.69 2.33
C LEU A 10 -2.74 -40.85 2.76
N LEU A 11 -1.62 -41.51 3.10
CA LEU A 11 -0.38 -40.82 3.47
C LEU A 11 0.17 -40.00 2.30
N ALA A 12 0.21 -40.57 1.09
CA ALA A 12 0.68 -39.87 -0.10
C ALA A 12 -0.18 -38.63 -0.41
N GLN A 13 -1.51 -38.75 -0.32
CA GLN A 13 -2.45 -37.64 -0.53
C GLN A 13 -2.28 -36.54 0.51
N THR A 14 -2.10 -36.92 1.78
CA THR A 14 -1.89 -35.97 2.87
C THR A 14 -0.58 -35.21 2.67
N LEU A 15 0.51 -35.91 2.34
CA LEU A 15 1.81 -35.30 2.12
C LEU A 15 1.78 -34.34 0.92
N SER A 16 1.18 -34.77 -0.19
CA SER A 16 1.01 -33.95 -1.39
C SER A 16 0.20 -32.70 -1.12
N SER A 17 -0.90 -32.83 -0.36
CA SER A 17 -1.75 -31.70 0.01
C SER A 17 -1.00 -30.68 0.86
N VAL A 18 -0.23 -31.13 1.86
CA VAL A 18 0.57 -30.25 2.73
C VAL A 18 1.63 -29.49 1.94
N ILE A 19 2.36 -30.17 1.05
CA ILE A 19 3.38 -29.53 0.19
C ILE A 19 2.75 -28.48 -0.73
N TRP A 20 1.62 -28.81 -1.35
CA TRP A 20 0.91 -27.87 -2.23
C TRP A 20 0.41 -26.63 -1.47
N LEU A 21 -0.16 -26.83 -0.28
CA LEU A 21 -0.59 -25.74 0.60
C LEU A 21 0.58 -24.83 1.02
N SER A 22 1.75 -25.40 1.37
CA SER A 22 2.91 -24.59 1.72
C SER A 22 3.45 -23.79 0.52
N GLN A 23 3.49 -24.41 -0.66
CA GLN A 23 3.96 -23.76 -1.88
C GLN A 23 3.03 -22.60 -2.27
N LEU A 24 1.72 -22.81 -2.19
CA LEU A 24 0.73 -21.78 -2.50
C LEU A 24 0.89 -20.55 -1.60
N ARG A 25 1.07 -20.75 -0.28
CA ARG A 25 1.30 -19.66 0.68
C ARG A 25 2.59 -18.88 0.39
N ALA A 26 3.66 -19.59 0.02
CA ALA A 26 4.93 -18.97 -0.35
C ALA A 26 4.77 -18.08 -1.58
N THR A 27 4.15 -18.59 -2.64
CA THR A 27 3.89 -17.85 -3.89
C THR A 27 3.00 -16.63 -3.67
N GLN A 28 1.99 -16.71 -2.80
CA GLN A 28 1.13 -15.56 -2.47
C GLN A 28 1.93 -14.43 -1.80
N THR A 29 2.83 -14.78 -0.89
CA THR A 29 3.65 -13.79 -0.16
C THR A 29 4.66 -13.13 -1.11
N GLU A 30 5.29 -13.90 -1.99
CA GLU A 30 6.20 -13.37 -3.01
C GLU A 30 5.48 -12.45 -4.02
N GLY A 31 4.28 -12.84 -4.45
CA GLY A 31 3.42 -12.02 -5.31
C GLY A 31 3.01 -10.69 -4.65
N LEU A 32 2.68 -10.73 -3.35
CA LEU A 32 2.38 -9.53 -2.55
C LEU A 32 3.59 -8.58 -2.49
N VAL A 33 4.78 -9.10 -2.14
CA VAL A 33 6.00 -8.30 -2.05
C VAL A 33 6.37 -7.71 -3.41
N THR A 34 6.25 -8.48 -4.49
CA THR A 34 6.54 -8.01 -5.86
C THR A 34 5.58 -6.89 -6.26
N SER A 35 4.29 -7.04 -5.95
CA SER A 35 3.27 -6.03 -6.23
C SER A 35 3.50 -4.74 -5.43
N ALA A 36 3.81 -4.89 -4.13
CA ALA A 36 4.18 -3.77 -3.27
C ALA A 36 5.44 -3.05 -3.75
N ARG A 37 6.45 -3.79 -4.25
CA ARG A 37 7.67 -3.21 -4.83
C ARG A 37 7.37 -2.37 -6.07
N SER A 38 6.54 -2.87 -6.99
CA SER A 38 6.11 -2.10 -8.17
C SER A 38 5.35 -0.83 -7.77
N LEU A 39 4.46 -0.95 -6.78
CA LEU A 39 3.74 0.19 -6.21
C LEU A 39 4.71 1.25 -5.67
N ALA A 40 5.70 0.83 -4.89
CA ALA A 40 6.72 1.70 -4.33
C ALA A 40 7.57 2.38 -5.41
N TYR A 41 7.90 1.69 -6.51
CA TYR A 41 8.58 2.31 -7.64
C TYR A 41 7.73 3.41 -8.29
N SER A 42 6.43 3.17 -8.49
CA SER A 42 5.50 4.19 -9.01
C SER A 42 5.38 5.40 -8.07
N MET A 43 5.32 5.16 -6.75
CA MET A 43 5.32 6.22 -5.74
C MET A 43 6.61 7.05 -5.80
N ALA A 44 7.78 6.40 -5.78
CA ALA A 44 9.07 7.08 -5.85
C ALA A 44 9.23 7.91 -7.13
N ALA A 45 8.78 7.37 -8.28
CA ALA A 45 8.79 8.10 -9.54
C ALA A 45 7.89 9.34 -9.49
N SER A 46 6.70 9.21 -8.88
CA SER A 46 5.76 10.33 -8.70
C SER A 46 6.34 11.43 -7.83
N VAL A 47 6.96 11.07 -6.71
CA VAL A 47 7.66 12.01 -5.81
C VAL A 47 8.83 12.68 -6.51
N SER A 48 9.65 11.91 -7.22
CA SER A 48 10.80 12.45 -7.96
C SER A 48 10.38 13.42 -9.07
N TYR A 49 9.33 13.06 -9.82
CA TYR A 49 8.73 13.94 -10.81
C TYR A 49 8.20 15.22 -10.17
N PHE A 50 7.48 15.10 -9.06
CA PHE A 50 6.94 16.26 -8.37
C PHE A 50 8.04 17.21 -7.85
N ARG A 51 9.13 16.67 -7.32
CA ARG A 51 10.30 17.43 -6.88
C ARG A 51 11.01 18.16 -8.02
N SER A 52 10.98 17.63 -9.24
CA SER A 52 11.61 18.26 -10.40
C SER A 52 10.77 19.38 -11.02
N LEU A 53 9.49 19.50 -10.66
CA LEU A 53 8.61 20.54 -11.17
C LEU A 53 8.90 21.91 -10.53
N PRO A 54 8.86 22.99 -11.34
CA PRO A 54 8.84 24.35 -10.80
C PRO A 54 7.62 24.57 -9.92
N LEU A 55 7.77 25.37 -8.85
CA LEU A 55 6.73 25.64 -7.84
C LEU A 55 5.38 26.04 -8.45
N ALA A 56 5.39 26.80 -9.54
CA ALA A 56 4.17 27.29 -10.21
C ALA A 56 3.30 26.17 -10.82
N TYR A 57 3.88 25.03 -11.19
CA TYR A 57 3.16 23.94 -11.87
C TYR A 57 2.70 22.82 -10.93
N ARG A 58 3.20 22.82 -9.68
CA ARG A 58 2.87 21.80 -8.68
C ARG A 58 1.36 21.64 -8.43
N PRO A 59 0.55 22.70 -8.25
CA PRO A 59 -0.88 22.55 -8.02
C PRO A 59 -1.62 21.93 -9.21
N MET A 60 -1.22 22.29 -10.45
CA MET A 60 -1.83 21.79 -11.67
C MET A 60 -1.54 20.31 -11.90
N VAL A 61 -0.29 19.88 -11.73
CA VAL A 61 0.07 18.46 -11.86
C VAL A 61 -0.58 17.61 -10.77
N LEU A 62 -0.70 18.16 -9.56
CA LEU A 62 -1.38 17.48 -8.46
C LEU A 62 -2.86 17.26 -8.79
N ASP A 63 -3.53 18.25 -9.38
CA ASP A 63 -4.90 18.11 -9.88
C ASP A 63 -5.00 17.11 -11.03
N GLN A 64 -4.00 17.06 -11.91
CA GLN A 64 -3.92 16.07 -12.98
C GLN A 64 -3.74 14.65 -12.44
N LEU A 65 -2.83 14.42 -11.50
CA LEU A 65 -2.63 13.11 -10.86
C LEU A 65 -3.89 12.62 -10.14
N ARG A 66 -4.69 13.54 -9.60
CA ARG A 66 -5.98 13.22 -8.96
C ARG A 66 -7.10 12.97 -9.97
N SER A 67 -7.12 13.71 -11.08
CA SER A 67 -8.18 13.63 -12.11
C SER A 67 -7.93 12.57 -13.18
N MET A 68 -6.71 12.04 -13.27
CA MET A 68 -6.36 10.85 -14.03
C MET A 68 -6.98 9.61 -13.37
N GLY A 69 -8.30 9.46 -13.53
CA GLY A 69 -9.03 8.26 -13.13
C GLY A 69 -8.34 7.01 -13.69
N GLY A 70 -7.79 6.18 -12.80
CA GLY A 70 -6.98 5.01 -13.16
C GLY A 70 -5.83 4.75 -12.18
N THR A 71 -5.32 5.78 -11.52
CA THR A 71 -4.34 5.62 -10.43
C THR A 71 -5.07 5.50 -9.09
N ARG A 72 -4.94 4.34 -8.41
CA ARG A 72 -5.54 4.06 -7.09
C ARG A 72 -4.79 4.75 -5.94
N PHE A 73 -4.31 5.97 -6.18
CA PHE A 73 -3.55 6.77 -5.22
C PHE A 73 -4.24 8.11 -4.99
N VAL A 74 -4.38 8.51 -3.74
CA VAL A 74 -4.69 9.90 -3.36
C VAL A 74 -3.40 10.58 -2.97
N VAL A 75 -3.16 11.75 -3.56
CA VAL A 75 -1.96 12.55 -3.31
C VAL A 75 -2.30 13.95 -2.80
N SER A 76 -1.63 14.37 -1.73
CA SER A 76 -1.74 15.71 -1.19
C SER A 76 -0.39 16.27 -0.78
N LEU A 77 -0.31 17.61 -0.75
CA LEU A 77 0.78 18.33 -0.11
C LEU A 77 0.30 18.84 1.23
N ASN A 78 1.11 18.61 2.25
CA ASN A 78 0.86 19.06 3.60
C ASN A 78 2.04 19.88 4.12
N ASP A 79 1.81 20.71 5.15
CA ASP A 79 2.86 21.48 5.83
C ASP A 79 3.43 20.75 7.06
N HIS A 80 2.80 19.66 7.48
CA HIS A 80 3.22 18.79 8.57
C HIS A 80 2.79 17.34 8.30
N PRO A 81 3.39 16.34 8.98
CA PRO A 81 2.92 14.98 8.87
C PRO A 81 1.56 14.83 9.54
N LEU A 82 0.64 14.11 8.89
CA LEU A 82 -0.69 13.86 9.43
C LEU A 82 -0.64 12.74 10.47
N ASP A 83 -1.16 13.01 11.66
CA ASP A 83 -1.32 12.02 12.71
C ASP A 83 -2.62 11.21 12.50
N MET A 84 -2.51 9.89 12.58
CA MET A 84 -3.63 8.97 12.39
C MET A 84 -3.39 7.65 13.10
N GLN A 85 -4.47 6.93 13.35
CA GLN A 85 -4.39 5.64 14.01
C GLN A 85 -3.77 4.60 13.07
N ILE A 86 -2.60 4.12 13.45
CA ILE A 86 -1.86 3.10 12.71
C ILE A 86 -2.43 1.72 13.04
N MET A 87 -2.59 0.90 12.01
CA MET A 87 -2.98 -0.49 12.15
C MET A 87 -1.81 -1.35 12.65
N GLN A 88 -2.09 -2.30 13.55
CA GLN A 88 -1.10 -3.27 13.99
C GLN A 88 -0.57 -4.10 12.80
N PRO A 89 0.76 -4.18 12.60
CA PRO A 89 1.32 -4.90 11.47
C PRO A 89 1.22 -6.42 11.69
N THR A 90 0.55 -7.10 10.77
CA THR A 90 0.67 -8.56 10.57
C THR A 90 2.01 -8.86 9.86
N PRO A 91 2.49 -10.11 9.84
CA PRO A 91 3.73 -10.45 9.11
C PRO A 91 3.71 -10.01 7.64
N ARG A 92 2.57 -10.14 6.96
CA ARG A 92 2.40 -9.71 5.57
C ARG A 92 2.38 -8.19 5.43
N LYS A 93 1.71 -7.46 6.32
CA LYS A 93 1.77 -5.99 6.35
C LYS A 93 3.21 -5.54 6.58
N GLN A 94 3.92 -6.14 7.53
CA GLN A 94 5.31 -5.82 7.81
C GLN A 94 6.20 -6.01 6.58
N ALA A 95 6.09 -7.15 5.88
CA ALA A 95 6.83 -7.40 4.64
C ALA A 95 6.58 -6.33 3.57
N VAL A 96 5.34 -5.82 3.46
CA VAL A 96 5.00 -4.71 2.58
C VAL A 96 5.64 -3.40 3.05
N LEU A 97 5.54 -3.05 4.33
CA LEU A 97 6.14 -1.84 4.89
C LEU A 97 7.66 -1.82 4.66
N ASP A 98 8.31 -2.96 4.86
CA ASP A 98 9.74 -3.13 4.69
C ASP A 98 10.16 -2.90 3.23
N VAL A 99 9.53 -3.59 2.27
CA VAL A 99 9.88 -3.48 0.85
C VAL A 99 9.56 -2.09 0.28
N VAL A 100 8.45 -1.48 0.70
CA VAL A 100 8.08 -0.13 0.26
C VAL A 100 9.08 0.89 0.82
N GLY A 101 9.36 0.84 2.12
CA GLY A 101 10.34 1.71 2.75
C GLY A 101 11.74 1.56 2.14
N GLU A 102 12.17 0.33 1.84
CA GLU A 102 13.44 0.05 1.18
C GLU A 102 13.52 0.71 -0.21
N VAL A 103 12.51 0.49 -1.06
CA VAL A 103 12.46 1.06 -2.41
C VAL A 103 12.46 2.59 -2.38
N LEU A 104 11.66 3.20 -1.48
CA LEU A 104 11.59 4.64 -1.35
C LEU A 104 12.94 5.23 -0.93
N ARG A 105 13.59 4.66 0.10
CA ARG A 105 14.94 5.09 0.52
C ARG A 105 15.97 4.91 -0.58
N GLN A 106 15.94 3.79 -1.31
CA GLN A 106 16.87 3.52 -2.41
C GLN A 106 16.71 4.53 -3.55
N ARG A 107 15.47 4.93 -3.88
CA ARG A 107 15.17 5.82 -5.02
C ARG A 107 15.26 7.30 -4.68
N LEU A 108 14.89 7.70 -3.46
CA LEU A 108 14.83 9.10 -3.02
C LEU A 108 16.07 9.52 -2.22
N GLY A 109 16.89 8.56 -1.79
CA GLY A 109 18.05 8.75 -0.92
C GLY A 109 17.69 8.72 0.56
N ASN A 110 18.70 8.82 1.43
CA ASN A 110 18.56 8.83 2.89
C ASN A 110 18.32 10.24 3.48
N GLY A 111 18.10 11.23 2.62
CA GLY A 111 17.85 12.62 3.02
C GLY A 111 16.44 12.89 3.56
N PRO A 112 15.37 12.56 2.81
CA PRO A 112 14.01 12.84 3.25
C PRO A 112 13.57 11.93 4.39
N ASP A 113 12.80 12.48 5.35
CA ASP A 113 12.05 11.67 6.31
C ASP A 113 10.93 10.94 5.56
N ILE A 114 10.92 9.61 5.65
CA ILE A 114 9.97 8.74 4.97
C ILE A 114 9.34 7.85 6.03
N THR A 115 8.04 7.99 6.22
CA THR A 115 7.27 7.13 7.11
C THR A 115 6.17 6.42 6.30
N VAL A 116 6.05 5.11 6.48
CA VAL A 116 5.13 4.22 5.75
C VAL A 116 4.36 3.37 6.75
N TRP A 117 3.03 3.32 6.63
CA TRP A 117 2.16 2.55 7.53
C TRP A 117 0.84 2.14 6.87
N PHE A 118 0.09 1.30 7.56
CA PHE A 118 -1.29 0.99 7.19
C PHE A 118 -2.28 1.73 8.09
N ALA A 119 -3.34 2.25 7.49
CA ALA A 119 -4.49 2.83 8.19
C ALA A 119 -5.78 2.16 7.71
N ARG A 120 -6.83 2.20 8.55
CA ARG A 120 -8.17 1.83 8.09
C ARG A 120 -8.76 2.97 7.23
N PRO A 121 -9.60 2.67 6.23
CA PRO A 121 -10.26 3.70 5.43
C PRO A 121 -11.04 4.76 6.25
N ASP A 122 -11.66 4.36 7.36
CA ASP A 122 -12.46 5.23 8.23
C ASP A 122 -11.63 6.08 9.22
N GLU A 123 -10.37 5.70 9.45
CA GLU A 123 -9.39 6.44 10.26
C GLU A 123 -8.43 7.27 9.39
N LEU A 124 -8.57 7.17 8.06
CA LEU A 124 -7.72 7.87 7.10
C LEU A 124 -7.98 9.38 7.17
N ARG A 125 -6.90 10.14 7.37
CA ARG A 125 -6.91 11.60 7.34
C ARG A 125 -6.14 12.11 6.13
N ILE A 126 -6.69 13.12 5.46
CA ILE A 126 -6.14 13.71 4.25
C ILE A 126 -6.14 15.24 4.38
N PHE A 127 -5.15 15.90 3.77
CA PHE A 127 -4.89 17.35 3.85
C PHE A 127 -4.51 17.86 5.24
N ASN A 128 -3.96 19.08 5.32
CA ASN A 128 -3.60 19.75 6.58
C ASN A 128 -4.75 19.87 7.58
N SER A 129 -5.99 19.91 7.11
CA SER A 129 -7.18 19.96 7.96
C SER A 129 -7.51 18.61 8.61
N GLY A 130 -6.89 17.51 8.18
CA GLY A 130 -7.14 16.18 8.71
C GLY A 130 -8.54 15.66 8.42
N LEU A 131 -9.10 16.05 7.26
CA LEU A 131 -10.43 15.64 6.78
C LEU A 131 -10.46 14.13 6.60
N LYS A 132 -11.61 13.54 6.92
CA LYS A 132 -11.85 12.11 6.69
C LYS A 132 -12.16 11.84 5.22
N LEU A 133 -11.99 10.59 4.82
CA LEU A 133 -12.23 10.14 3.45
C LEU A 133 -13.69 10.35 2.98
N ASP A 134 -14.66 10.21 3.89
CA ASP A 134 -16.10 10.38 3.63
C ASP A 134 -16.54 11.85 3.51
N GLU A 135 -15.73 12.76 4.05
CA GLU A 135 -15.93 14.22 3.96
C GLU A 135 -15.39 14.80 2.64
N LEU A 136 -14.65 14.00 1.84
CA LEU A 136 -14.10 14.47 0.58
C LEU A 136 -15.17 14.58 -0.52
N PRO A 137 -15.02 15.55 -1.45
CA PRO A 137 -15.88 15.63 -2.61
C PRO A 137 -15.91 14.29 -3.35
N ARG A 138 -17.09 13.87 -3.82
CA ARG A 138 -17.28 12.57 -4.51
C ARG A 138 -16.36 12.39 -5.73
N SER A 139 -15.90 13.48 -6.32
CA SER A 139 -14.95 13.50 -7.43
C SER A 139 -13.52 13.12 -7.05
N TRP A 140 -13.13 13.17 -5.76
CA TRP A 140 -11.71 13.30 -5.37
C TRP A 140 -11.14 12.18 -4.50
N ALA A 141 -11.95 11.25 -3.98
CA ALA A 141 -11.39 10.15 -3.19
C ALA A 141 -12.31 8.94 -3.02
N HIS A 142 -13.62 9.14 -3.08
CA HIS A 142 -14.59 8.09 -2.78
C HIS A 142 -14.38 6.81 -3.61
N TYR A 143 -13.97 6.94 -4.88
CA TYR A 143 -13.74 5.80 -5.78
C TYR A 143 -12.32 5.21 -5.74
N ALA A 144 -11.32 5.95 -5.23
CA ALA A 144 -9.92 5.52 -5.30
C ALA A 144 -9.51 4.63 -4.12
N LEU A 145 -10.08 4.88 -2.93
CA LEU A 145 -9.69 4.23 -1.68
C LEU A 145 -10.83 3.50 -0.97
N THR A 146 -12.06 3.57 -1.49
CA THR A 146 -13.22 2.87 -0.93
C THR A 146 -13.63 1.75 -1.88
N LEU A 147 -13.47 0.51 -1.43
CA LEU A 147 -13.95 -0.68 -2.12
C LEU A 147 -14.98 -1.35 -1.22
N GLU A 148 -16.23 -0.89 -1.27
CA GLU A 148 -17.31 -1.51 -0.53
C GLU A 148 -17.73 -2.82 -1.21
N PRO A 149 -17.93 -3.92 -0.45
CA PRO A 149 -17.88 -4.04 1.02
C PRO A 149 -16.53 -4.47 1.62
N VAL A 150 -15.47 -4.61 0.80
CA VAL A 150 -14.17 -5.20 1.21
C VAL A 150 -13.37 -4.30 2.17
N ASN A 151 -13.45 -2.98 2.05
CA ASN A 151 -12.79 -1.98 2.89
C ASN A 151 -11.34 -2.33 3.27
N PRO A 152 -10.45 -2.52 2.27
CA PRO A 152 -9.09 -2.96 2.52
C PRO A 152 -8.25 -1.91 3.27
N PRO A 153 -7.19 -2.35 3.98
CA PRO A 153 -6.22 -1.43 4.56
C PRO A 153 -5.60 -0.51 3.51
N VAL A 154 -5.42 0.76 3.87
CA VAL A 154 -4.80 1.78 3.02
C VAL A 154 -3.33 1.90 3.40
N LEU A 155 -2.44 1.74 2.44
CA LEU A 155 -1.02 2.04 2.59
C LEU A 155 -0.82 3.55 2.50
N VAL A 156 -0.36 4.14 3.60
CA VAL A 156 -0.09 5.57 3.75
C VAL A 156 1.42 5.79 3.78
N THR A 157 1.87 6.70 2.94
CA THR A 157 3.28 7.10 2.82
C THR A 157 3.36 8.61 2.98
N GLN A 158 4.16 9.08 3.93
CA GLN A 158 4.43 10.51 4.14
C GLN A 158 5.93 10.75 3.96
N ILE A 159 6.27 11.73 3.13
CA ILE A 159 7.65 12.02 2.72
C ILE A 159 7.91 13.51 2.88
N GLU A 160 8.86 13.89 3.74
CA GLU A 160 9.32 15.26 3.83
C GLU A 160 10.26 15.57 2.65
N MET A 161 9.80 16.37 1.69
CA MET A 161 10.60 16.72 0.51
C MET A 161 11.55 17.89 0.78
N ALA A 162 11.13 18.80 1.65
CA ALA A 162 11.85 19.96 2.15
C ALA A 162 11.25 20.33 3.53
N PRO A 163 11.95 21.15 4.36
CA PRO A 163 11.43 21.53 5.67
C PRO A 163 10.01 22.12 5.60
N GLY A 164 9.04 21.43 6.19
CA GLY A 164 7.63 21.83 6.16
C GLY A 164 6.92 21.62 4.82
N GLU A 165 7.47 20.80 3.91
CA GLU A 165 6.81 20.37 2.68
C GLU A 165 6.70 18.84 2.66
N TRP A 166 5.53 18.34 3.06
CA TRP A 166 5.22 16.93 3.17
C TRP A 166 4.41 16.44 1.98
N PHE A 167 4.94 15.44 1.28
CA PHE A 167 4.23 14.73 0.22
C PHE A 167 3.51 13.52 0.82
N TYR A 168 2.19 13.52 0.73
CA TYR A 168 1.33 12.48 1.25
C TYR A 168 0.77 11.63 0.11
N ILE A 169 0.88 10.31 0.25
CA ILE A 169 0.33 9.33 -0.69
C ILE A 169 -0.46 8.30 0.10
N ALA A 170 -1.73 8.12 -0.24
CA ALA A 170 -2.56 7.02 0.23
C ALA A 170 -2.90 6.10 -0.94
N SER A 171 -2.72 4.79 -0.77
CA SER A 171 -2.95 3.78 -1.79
C SER A 171 -3.67 2.57 -1.26
N LEU A 172 -4.42 1.92 -2.14
CA LEU A 172 -4.72 0.51 -1.96
C LEU A 172 -3.59 -0.35 -2.54
N LEU A 173 -3.30 -1.48 -1.91
CA LEU A 173 -2.44 -2.49 -2.54
C LEU A 173 -3.13 -3.10 -3.77
N PRO A 174 -2.37 -3.67 -4.72
CA PRO A 174 -2.98 -4.50 -5.76
C PRO A 174 -3.68 -5.71 -5.13
N GLU A 175 -4.73 -6.20 -5.80
CA GLU A 175 -5.42 -7.42 -5.38
C GLU A 175 -4.44 -8.61 -5.28
N PRO A 176 -4.64 -9.55 -4.32
CA PRO A 176 -5.82 -9.71 -3.47
C PRO A 176 -5.68 -9.07 -2.07
N TYR A 177 -6.70 -8.31 -1.67
CA TYR A 177 -6.74 -7.53 -0.41
C TYR A 177 -6.81 -8.37 0.87
N THR A 178 -7.52 -9.50 0.83
CA THR A 178 -7.70 -10.41 1.96
C THR A 178 -6.40 -11.03 2.44
N SER A 179 -5.36 -11.01 1.60
CA SER A 179 -4.06 -11.55 1.96
C SER A 179 -3.41 -10.82 3.15
N LEU A 180 -3.73 -9.56 3.43
CA LEU A 180 -3.03 -8.77 4.45
C LEU A 180 -3.36 -9.15 5.89
N GLU A 181 -4.51 -9.79 6.12
CA GLU A 181 -4.99 -10.16 7.46
C GLU A 181 -4.62 -11.59 7.85
N GLU A 182 -4.13 -12.41 6.91
CA GLU A 182 -3.71 -13.78 7.20
C GLU A 182 -2.39 -13.80 8.00
N GLN A 183 -2.35 -14.66 9.04
CA GLN A 183 -1.19 -14.91 9.90
C GLN A 183 -0.19 -15.88 9.27
#